data_AF-A0A510KX41-F1
#
_entry.id   AF-A0A510KX41-F1
#
_cell.length_a   1.000
_cell.length_b   1.000
_cell.length_c   1.000
_cell.angle_alpha   90.00
_cell.angle_beta   90.00
_cell.angle_gamma   90.00
#
_symmetry.space_group_name_H-M   'P 1'
#
loop_
_entity.id
_entity.type
_entity.pdbx_description
1 polymer ?
#
loop_
_entity_poly.entity_id
_entity_poly.type
_entity_poly.pdbx_seq_one_letter_code
_entity_poly.pdbx_strand_id
1 'polypeptide(L)' 'MFLKILELCDFSRGRFSYGDYKFKIVDAIITNFHLPKSTLIMLISAFGGKEFIFEAYKKAIEEKYRFYSFGDSMFIY' A
#
# COMPACT_ATOMS: atom_id res chain seq x y z
N MET A 1 5.95 -5.56 -13.52
CA MET A 1 5.49 -5.59 -12.12
C MET A 1 4.38 -4.57 -11.89
N PHE A 2 4.67 -3.26 -12.03
CA PHE A 2 3.70 -2.18 -11.76
C PHE A 2 2.40 -2.25 -12.57
N LEU A 3 2.48 -2.50 -13.89
CA LEU A 3 1.31 -2.62 -14.77
C LEU A 3 0.37 -3.78 -14.38
N LYS A 4 0.94 -4.90 -13.93
CA LYS A 4 0.15 -6.09 -13.52
C LYS A 4 -0.58 -5.87 -12.20
N ILE A 5 -0.02 -5.06 -11.31
CA ILE A 5 -0.66 -4.67 -10.04
C ILE A 5 -1.82 -3.71 -10.29
N LEU A 6 -1.68 -2.81 -11.27
CA LEU A 6 -2.77 -1.90 -11.68
C LEU A 6 -3.96 -2.67 -12.29
N GLU A 7 -3.73 -3.73 -13.05
CA GLU A 7 -4.81 -4.58 -13.57
C GLU A 7 -5.57 -5.33 -12.46
N LEU A 8 -4.88 -5.74 -11.38
CA LEU A 8 -5.47 -6.47 -10.26
C LEU A 8 -6.23 -5.57 -9.27
N CYS A 9 -5.95 -4.27 -9.30
CA CYS A 9 -6.49 -3.28 -8.37
C CYS A 9 -7.13 -2.13 -9.14
N ASP A 10 -8.41 -2.24 -9.51
CA ASP A 10 -9.12 -1.11 -10.10
C ASP A 10 -9.78 -0.29 -8.99
N PHE A 11 -9.03 0.66 -8.42
CA PHE A 11 -9.52 1.57 -7.38
C PHE A 11 -10.66 2.47 -7.90
N SER A 12 -10.70 2.77 -9.21
CA SER A 12 -11.74 3.60 -9.82
C SER A 12 -13.12 2.94 -9.77
N ARG A 13 -13.15 1.59 -9.75
CA ARG A 13 -14.35 0.78 -9.60
C ARG A 13 -14.50 0.16 -8.21
N GLY A 14 -13.62 0.50 -7.27
CA GLY A 14 -13.59 -0.09 -5.93
C GLY A 14 -13.36 -1.61 -5.91
N ARG A 15 -12.85 -2.19 -7.00
CA ARG A 15 -12.61 -3.64 -7.13
C ARG A 15 -11.17 -3.98 -6.84
N PHE A 16 -11.01 -4.91 -5.91
CA PHE A 16 -9.76 -5.24 -5.27
C PHE A 16 -9.60 -6.75 -5.24
N SER A 17 -8.88 -7.33 -6.20
CA SER A 17 -8.58 -8.76 -6.23
C SER A 17 -7.11 -8.95 -5.89
N TYR A 18 -6.75 -8.69 -4.63
CA TYR A 18 -5.36 -8.73 -4.16
C TYR A 18 -4.81 -10.16 -3.95
N GLY A 19 -5.69 -11.16 -3.86
CA GLY A 19 -5.35 -12.49 -3.34
C GLY A 19 -4.28 -13.28 -4.10
N ASP A 20 -4.01 -12.93 -5.37
CA ASP A 20 -3.22 -13.82 -6.25
C ASP A 20 -1.86 -13.27 -6.67
N TYR A 21 -1.46 -12.07 -6.23
CA TYR A 21 -0.15 -11.53 -6.59
C TYR A 21 0.93 -11.86 -5.56
N LYS A 22 1.68 -12.93 -5.82
CA LYS A 22 2.91 -13.23 -5.09
C LYS A 22 4.09 -12.43 -5.65
N PHE A 23 4.68 -11.58 -4.82
CA PHE A 23 5.95 -10.92 -5.11
C PHE A 23 7.05 -11.97 -5.19
N LYS A 24 7.88 -11.91 -6.24
CA LYS A 24 8.88 -12.95 -6.55
C LYS A 24 10.30 -12.62 -6.07
N ILE A 25 10.58 -11.36 -5.81
CA ILE A 25 11.94 -10.82 -5.56
C ILE A 25 11.99 -10.00 -4.28
N VAL A 26 10.87 -9.36 -3.93
CA VAL A 26 10.82 -8.43 -2.82
C VAL A 26 10.19 -9.16 -1.64
N ASP A 27 10.99 -9.36 -0.60
CA ASP A 27 10.53 -9.97 0.67
C ASP A 27 10.08 -8.90 1.67
N ALA A 28 10.55 -7.65 1.52
CA ALA A 28 10.22 -6.54 2.41
C ALA A 28 10.23 -5.20 1.67
N ILE A 29 9.45 -4.22 2.14
CA ILE A 29 9.38 -2.86 1.57
C ILE A 29 9.52 -1.82 2.68
N ILE A 30 10.41 -0.84 2.46
CA ILE A 30 10.43 0.44 3.19
C ILE A 30 9.88 1.51 2.25
N THR A 31 8.93 2.30 2.73
CA THR A 31 8.25 3.32 1.93
C THR A 31 7.72 4.44 2.83
N ASN A 32 7.44 5.61 2.26
CA ASN A 32 6.74 6.66 2.99
C ASN A 32 5.24 6.35 3.15
N PHE A 33 4.56 7.11 4.00
CA PHE A 33 3.09 7.16 4.04
C PHE A 33 2.53 8.00 2.88
N HIS A 34 1.83 7.34 1.96
CA HIS A 34 1.21 7.91 0.76
C HIS A 34 -0.26 8.26 0.95
N LEU A 35 -0.78 9.26 0.23
CA LEU A 35 -2.20 9.61 0.29
C LEU A 35 -3.15 8.47 -0.15
N PRO A 36 -4.39 8.46 0.38
CA PRO A 36 -5.47 7.62 -0.14
C PRO A 36 -5.66 7.86 -1.64
N LYS A 37 -5.95 6.80 -2.40
CA LYS A 37 -6.17 6.81 -3.87
C LYS A 37 -4.92 7.08 -4.74
N SER A 38 -3.72 7.03 -4.18
CA SER A 38 -2.48 6.99 -4.97
C SER A 38 -2.22 5.61 -5.60
N THR A 39 -1.45 5.54 -6.69
CA THR A 39 -0.99 4.23 -7.22
C THR A 39 -0.05 3.52 -6.26
N LEU A 40 0.63 4.26 -5.38
CA LEU A 40 1.51 3.71 -4.36
C LEU A 40 0.74 3.03 -3.23
N ILE A 41 -0.40 3.58 -2.78
CA ILE A 41 -1.24 2.88 -1.81
C ILE A 41 -1.72 1.53 -2.36
N MET A 42 -1.94 1.43 -3.68
CA MET A 42 -2.33 0.19 -4.34
C MET A 42 -1.21 -0.84 -4.34
N LEU A 43 0.02 -0.41 -4.66
CA LEU A 43 1.21 -1.27 -4.62
C LEU A 43 1.42 -1.87 -3.23
N ILE A 44 1.40 -1.05 -2.19
CA ILE A 44 1.64 -1.53 -0.83
C ILE A 44 0.47 -2.37 -0.30
N SER A 45 -0.77 -2.10 -0.73
CA SER A 45 -1.94 -2.95 -0.41
C SER A 45 -1.85 -4.32 -1.09
N ALA A 46 -1.29 -4.38 -2.31
CA ALA A 46 -1.01 -5.65 -2.96
C ALA A 46 0.13 -6.43 -2.27
N PHE A 47 1.07 -5.72 -1.63
CA PHE A 47 2.18 -6.32 -0.90
C PHE A 47 1.79 -6.83 0.49
N GLY A 48 1.18 -5.98 1.32
CA GLY A 48 0.86 -6.27 2.73
C GLY A 48 -0.60 -6.64 3.02
N GLY A 49 -1.48 -6.65 2.02
CA GLY A 49 -2.92 -6.84 2.18
C GLY A 49 -3.64 -5.54 2.51
N LYS A 50 -4.79 -5.30 1.86
CA LYS A 50 -5.51 -4.02 1.98
C LYS A 50 -5.96 -3.72 3.41
N GLU A 51 -6.58 -4.68 4.08
CA GLU A 51 -7.13 -4.50 5.42
C GLU A 51 -6.02 -4.12 6.41
N PHE A 52 -4.90 -4.85 6.35
CA PHE A 52 -3.73 -4.59 7.18
C PHE A 52 -3.13 -3.20 6.93
N ILE A 53 -2.92 -2.83 5.66
CA ILE A 53 -2.40 -1.50 5.30
C ILE A 53 -3.35 -0.39 5.77
N PHE A 54 -4.65 -0.52 5.57
CA PHE A 54 -5.61 0.53 5.94
C PHE A 54 -5.73 0.69 7.46
N GLU A 55 -5.65 -0.39 8.24
CA GLU A 55 -5.59 -0.29 9.70
C GLU A 55 -4.28 0.37 10.18
N ALA A 56 -3.14 0.04 9.58
CA ALA A 56 -1.87 0.70 9.89
C ALA A 56 -1.92 2.21 9.59
N TYR A 57 -2.57 2.60 8.48
CA TYR A 57 -2.78 3.99 8.11
C TYR A 57 -3.68 4.74 9.10
N LYS A 58 -4.77 4.11 9.54
CA LYS A 58 -5.66 4.68 10.55
C LYS A 58 -4.88 4.94 11.85
N LYS A 59 -4.07 3.97 12.28
CA LYS A 59 -3.20 4.10 13.45
C LYS A 59 -2.17 5.22 13.29
N ALA A 60 -1.53 5.34 12.12
CA ALA A 60 -0.57 6.40 11.83
C ALA A 60 -1.21 7.80 11.88
N ILE A 61 -2.47 7.94 11.44
CA ILE A 61 -3.24 9.19 11.57
C ILE A 61 -3.53 9.51 13.04
N GLU A 62 -4.01 8.53 13.81
CA GLU A 62 -4.28 8.69 15.25
C GLU A 62 -3.04 9.12 16.04
N GLU A 63 -1.88 8.58 15.67
CA GLU A 63 -0.58 8.89 16.30
C GLU A 63 0.13 10.11 15.67
N LYS A 64 -0.52 10.81 14.72
CA LYS A 64 -0.01 12.03 14.07
C LYS A 64 1.34 11.86 13.37
N TYR A 65 1.53 10.73 12.68
CA TYR A 65 2.66 10.54 11.79
C TYR A 65 2.63 11.59 10.68
N ARG A 66 3.81 11.96 10.19
CA ARG A 66 3.99 12.88 9.06
C ARG A 66 3.90 12.07 7.77
N PHE A 67 3.07 12.51 6.84
CA PHE A 67 2.88 11.84 5.55
C PHE A 67 3.75 12.51 4.46
N TYR A 68 3.73 11.96 3.25
CA TYR A 68 4.42 12.47 2.05
C TYR A 68 5.95 12.25 2.00
N SER A 69 6.60 12.90 1.03
CA SER A 69 8.00 12.68 0.64
C SER A 69 9.02 12.87 1.76
N PHE A 70 8.73 13.76 2.72
CA PHE A 70 9.63 14.08 3.85
C PHE A 70 9.00 13.72 5.20
N GLY A 71 7.94 12.91 5.17
CA GLY A 71 7.29 12.40 6.36
C GLY A 71 8.02 11.21 6.96
N ASP A 72 7.28 10.48 7.78
CA ASP A 72 7.73 9.24 8.37
C ASP A 72 7.58 8.08 7.37
N SER A 73 8.18 6.94 7.70
CA SER A 73 8.22 5.75 6.86
C SER A 73 7.48 4.58 7.50
N MET A 74 7.02 3.69 6.64
CA MET A 74 6.43 2.40 6.94
C MET A 74 7.40 1.30 6.45
N PHE A 75 7.56 0.27 7.28
CA PHE A 75 8.29 -0.95 6.94
C PHE A 75 7.33 -2.14 6.97
N ILE A 76 7.35 -2.95 5.91
CA ILE A 76 6.50 -4.14 5.74
C ILE A 76 7.41 -5.32 5.41
N TYR A 77 7.26 -6.42 6.14
CA TYR A 77 8.01 -7.67 6.01
C TYR A 77 7.05 -8.85 6.25
#